data_AF-A0A4P6AUA1-F1
#
_entry.id   AF-A0A4P6AUA1-F1
#
_cell.length_a   1.000
_cell.length_b   1.000
_cell.length_c   1.000
_cell.angle_alpha   90.00
_cell.angle_beta   90.00
_cell.angle_gamma   90.00
#
_symmetry.space_group_name_H-M   'P 1'
#
loop_
_entity.id
_entity.type
_entity.pdbx_description
1 polymer ?
#
loop_
_entity_poly.entity_id
_entity_poly.type
_entity_poly.pdbx_seq_one_letter_code
_entity_poly.pdbx_strand_id
1 'polypeptide(L)'
;MKPVRPSTLPPKWRQWLKNVLPTASPEKVCETLVNEGFTAQQIISAMGKNFPEHIKLPDDDKFYLQHATPAVLKNPNCKSICSDLPIYSIDNVFSQSECRKIVDLTSGMLTPSKIMVPQEKDYQDYRTSRTCYLHQTKDPFIDSIEDRIWGLVSPQRGGGETIQAQHYSAGEYYKPHHDFFAPGTESFKRSGREGGQRTWTCMIYITCPEKGGATHFLEPDLLVEPVPGKAILWNNLHTDGTPNYALRHQALPVEKGEKLVLTKWFRTRKHHQNQRISNKGKRTTKPVAHFLKKLV
;
A
#
# COMPACT_ATOMS: atom_id res chain seq x y z
N MET A 1 -20.84 1.35 -12.23
CA MET A 1 -20.42 1.26 -10.82
C MET A 1 -21.61 1.65 -9.95
N LYS A 2 -22.08 0.78 -9.06
CA LYS A 2 -23.06 1.19 -8.04
C LYS A 2 -22.39 2.25 -7.14
N PRO A 3 -23.07 3.33 -6.74
CA PRO A 3 -22.51 4.28 -5.78
C PRO A 3 -22.20 3.51 -4.50
N VAL A 4 -20.92 3.41 -4.17
CA VAL A 4 -20.46 2.88 -2.89
C VAL A 4 -21.06 3.80 -1.84
N ARG A 5 -21.88 3.28 -0.92
CA ARG A 5 -22.39 4.09 0.19
C ARG A 5 -21.17 4.66 0.92
N PRO A 6 -21.16 5.96 1.27
CA PRO A 6 -20.05 6.52 2.04
C PRO A 6 -19.83 5.64 3.26
N SER A 7 -18.61 5.10 3.42
CA SER A 7 -18.31 4.29 4.60
C SER A 7 -18.55 5.15 5.85
N THR A 8 -19.11 4.58 6.91
CA THR A 8 -19.43 5.35 8.12
C THR A 8 -18.24 5.39 9.07
N LEU A 9 -18.19 6.40 9.96
CA LEU A 9 -17.21 6.41 11.06
C LEU A 9 -17.28 5.12 11.90
N PRO A 10 -16.14 4.60 12.40
CA PRO A 10 -16.11 3.47 13.32
C PRO A 10 -16.94 3.73 14.59
N PRO A 11 -17.47 2.68 15.28
CA PRO A 11 -18.34 2.83 16.45
C PRO A 11 -17.78 3.76 17.53
N LYS A 12 -16.49 3.62 17.88
CA LYS A 12 -15.81 4.49 18.86
C LYS A 12 -15.86 5.97 18.48
N TRP A 13 -15.68 6.28 17.19
CA TRP A 13 -15.69 7.65 16.68
C TRP A 13 -17.11 8.21 16.54
N ARG A 14 -18.10 7.36 16.24
CA ARG A 14 -19.51 7.76 16.31
C ARG A 14 -19.93 8.11 17.74
N GLN A 15 -19.48 7.34 18.73
CA GLN A 15 -19.75 7.65 20.14
C GLN A 15 -19.03 8.93 20.58
N TRP A 16 -17.75 9.09 20.22
CA TRP A 16 -17.01 10.32 20.47
C TRP A 16 -17.74 11.54 19.87
N LEU A 17 -18.16 11.45 18.61
CA LEU A 17 -18.86 12.53 17.91
C LEU A 17 -20.15 12.93 18.64
N LYS A 18 -20.97 11.96 19.07
CA LYS A 18 -22.18 12.21 19.86
C LYS A 18 -21.89 12.95 21.18
N ASN A 19 -20.77 12.65 21.82
CA ASN A 19 -20.40 13.25 23.10
C ASN A 19 -19.86 14.69 22.95
N VAL A 20 -19.20 15.01 21.83
CA VAL A 20 -18.56 16.32 21.62
C VAL A 20 -19.44 17.33 20.88
N LEU A 21 -20.36 16.87 20.02
CA LEU A 21 -21.24 17.74 19.23
C LEU A 21 -22.00 18.80 20.06
N PRO A 22 -22.49 18.52 21.29
CA PRO A 22 -23.23 19.52 22.07
C PRO A 22 -22.36 20.64 22.66
N THR A 23 -21.04 20.45 22.78
CA THR A 23 -20.16 21.33 23.57
C THR A 23 -18.98 21.90 22.79
N ALA A 24 -18.56 21.25 21.70
CA ALA A 24 -17.46 21.69 20.85
C ALA A 24 -17.97 22.45 19.63
N SER A 25 -17.17 23.39 19.12
CA SER A 25 -17.50 24.06 17.86
C SER A 25 -17.43 23.05 16.68
N PRO A 26 -18.34 23.13 15.70
CA PRO A 26 -18.30 22.24 14.52
C PRO A 26 -16.97 22.27 13.77
N GLU A 27 -16.29 23.42 13.75
CA GLU A 27 -14.95 23.59 13.18
C GLU A 27 -13.93 22.70 13.86
N LYS A 28 -13.92 22.67 15.19
CA LYS A 28 -12.98 21.86 15.95
C LYS A 28 -13.23 20.37 15.78
N VAL A 29 -14.51 19.99 15.63
CA VAL A 29 -14.92 18.61 15.35
C VAL A 29 -14.42 18.18 13.97
N CYS A 30 -14.66 18.99 12.92
CA CYS A 30 -14.15 18.75 11.57
C CYS A 30 -12.62 18.61 11.55
N GLU A 31 -11.91 19.55 12.18
CA GLU A 31 -10.44 19.55 12.25
C GLU A 31 -9.93 18.26 12.91
N THR A 32 -10.56 17.83 14.00
CA THR A 32 -10.19 16.59 14.69
C THR A 32 -10.39 15.37 13.80
N LEU A 33 -11.53 15.26 13.12
CA LEU A 33 -11.80 14.12 12.24
C LEU A 33 -10.84 14.07 11.04
N VAL A 34 -10.49 15.22 10.45
CA VAL A 34 -9.47 15.30 9.39
C VAL A 34 -8.11 14.84 9.91
N ASN A 35 -7.70 15.30 11.10
CA ASN A 35 -6.42 14.94 11.72
C ASN A 35 -6.33 13.46 12.13
N GLU A 36 -7.48 12.79 12.22
CA GLU A 36 -7.60 11.37 12.50
C GLU A 36 -7.80 10.54 11.23
N GLY A 37 -7.80 11.17 10.06
CA GLY A 37 -7.72 10.49 8.76
C GLY A 37 -9.06 10.12 8.15
N PHE A 38 -10.16 10.68 8.64
CA PHE A 38 -11.48 10.48 8.02
C PHE A 38 -11.60 11.33 6.76
N THR A 39 -12.23 10.77 5.73
CA THR A 39 -12.45 11.47 4.45
C THR A 39 -13.49 12.56 4.58
N ALA A 40 -13.52 13.50 3.63
CA ALA A 40 -14.52 14.57 3.62
C ALA A 40 -15.95 14.00 3.62
N GLN A 41 -16.20 12.98 2.81
CA GLN A 41 -17.51 12.31 2.76
C GLN A 41 -17.89 11.65 4.10
N GLN A 42 -16.93 11.01 4.79
CA GLN A 42 -17.17 10.44 6.12
C GLN A 42 -17.57 11.51 7.14
N ILE A 43 -16.90 12.67 7.12
CA ILE A 43 -17.14 13.78 8.04
C ILE A 43 -18.50 14.40 7.76
N ILE A 44 -18.79 14.76 6.51
CA ILE A 44 -20.06 15.36 6.10
C ILE A 44 -21.22 14.43 6.46
N SER A 45 -21.10 13.15 6.11
CA SER A 45 -22.14 12.15 6.41
C SER A 45 -22.36 11.97 7.91
N ALA A 46 -21.29 12.01 8.73
CA ALA A 46 -21.40 11.80 10.17
C ALA A 46 -21.93 13.02 10.92
N MET A 47 -21.58 14.23 10.47
CA MET A 47 -22.05 15.47 11.09
C MET A 47 -23.48 15.82 10.67
N GLY A 48 -23.90 15.43 9.47
CA GLY A 48 -25.26 15.67 8.97
C GLY A 48 -25.60 17.17 9.01
N LYS A 49 -26.74 17.51 9.62
CA LYS A 49 -27.18 18.92 9.77
C LYS A 49 -26.24 19.80 10.60
N ASN A 50 -25.33 19.21 11.38
CA ASN A 50 -24.35 19.95 12.16
C ASN A 50 -23.11 20.31 11.35
N PHE A 51 -22.99 19.85 10.09
CA PHE A 51 -21.87 20.21 9.24
C PHE A 51 -21.97 21.68 8.81
N PRO A 52 -20.97 22.52 9.12
CA PRO A 52 -20.97 23.93 8.75
C PRO A 52 -20.62 24.10 7.26
N GLU A 53 -21.54 24.64 6.46
CA GLU A 53 -21.39 24.78 5.00
C GLU A 53 -20.17 25.62 4.56
N HIS A 54 -19.71 26.53 5.42
CA HIS A 54 -18.57 27.39 5.13
C HIS A 54 -17.21 26.67 5.27
N ILE A 55 -17.16 25.51 5.95
CA ILE A 55 -15.93 24.73 6.09
C ILE A 55 -15.62 24.00 4.78
N LYS A 56 -14.43 24.29 4.25
CA LYS A 56 -13.86 23.52 3.13
C LYS A 56 -13.00 22.39 3.68
N LEU A 57 -13.51 21.16 3.60
CA LEU A 57 -12.72 19.96 3.84
C LEU A 57 -11.78 19.70 2.64
N PRO A 58 -10.71 18.91 2.82
CA PRO A 58 -9.88 18.47 1.71
C PRO A 58 -10.73 17.74 0.65
N ASP A 59 -10.88 18.34 -0.53
CA ASP A 59 -11.54 17.71 -1.69
C ASP A 59 -10.52 16.85 -2.45
N ASP A 60 -10.46 15.59 -2.05
CA ASP A 60 -9.57 14.60 -2.64
C ASP A 60 -10.33 13.59 -3.53
N ASP A 61 -11.63 13.76 -3.74
CA ASP A 61 -12.47 12.80 -4.47
C ASP A 61 -11.97 12.63 -5.91
N LYS A 62 -11.67 13.74 -6.58
CA LYS A 62 -11.07 13.73 -7.93
C LYS A 62 -9.74 12.98 -7.95
N PHE A 63 -8.93 13.14 -6.90
CA PHE A 63 -7.67 12.43 -6.78
C PHE A 63 -7.86 10.93 -6.59
N TYR A 64 -8.75 10.50 -5.69
CA TYR A 64 -8.98 9.08 -5.42
C TYR A 64 -9.61 8.37 -6.62
N LEU A 65 -10.51 9.04 -7.34
CA LEU A 65 -11.06 8.56 -8.61
C LEU A 65 -9.95 8.35 -9.66
N GLN A 66 -9.04 9.32 -9.81
CA GLN A 66 -7.91 9.20 -10.73
C GLN A 66 -6.90 8.13 -10.30
N HIS A 67 -6.68 7.98 -8.99
CA HIS A 67 -5.77 6.96 -8.44
C HIS A 67 -6.30 5.54 -8.55
N ALA A 68 -7.62 5.35 -8.68
CA ALA A 68 -8.21 4.03 -8.89
C ALA A 68 -7.85 3.42 -10.26
N THR A 69 -7.26 4.20 -11.17
CA THR A 69 -6.80 3.75 -12.49
C THR A 69 -5.28 3.88 -12.64
N PRO A 70 -4.47 2.98 -12.07
CA PRO A 70 -3.01 3.03 -12.19
C PRO A 70 -2.57 2.73 -13.62
N ALA A 71 -1.33 3.11 -13.96
CA ALA A 71 -0.80 2.92 -15.31
C ALA A 71 -0.77 1.45 -15.77
N VAL A 72 -0.63 0.50 -14.85
CA VAL A 72 -0.60 -0.95 -15.15
C VAL A 72 -1.88 -1.41 -15.86
N LEU A 73 -3.03 -0.77 -15.63
CA LEU A 73 -4.28 -1.14 -16.32
C LEU A 73 -4.26 -0.85 -17.82
N LYS A 74 -3.31 -0.01 -18.27
CA LYS A 74 -3.09 0.25 -19.70
C LYS A 74 -2.15 -0.78 -20.34
N ASN A 75 -1.55 -1.67 -19.55
CA ASN A 75 -0.69 -2.74 -20.05
C ASN A 75 -1.56 -3.92 -20.50
N PRO A 76 -1.45 -4.40 -21.75
CA PRO A 76 -2.24 -5.54 -22.23
C PRO A 76 -1.95 -6.85 -21.48
N ASN A 77 -0.79 -6.96 -20.82
CA ASN A 77 -0.41 -8.14 -20.03
C ASN A 77 -0.83 -8.05 -18.56
N CYS A 78 -1.49 -6.96 -18.16
CA CYS A 78 -2.12 -6.85 -16.86
C CYS A 78 -3.42 -7.65 -16.83
N LYS A 79 -3.60 -8.46 -15.79
CA LYS A 79 -4.78 -9.30 -15.57
C LYS A 79 -5.45 -8.90 -14.27
N SER A 80 -6.75 -8.65 -14.29
CA SER A 80 -7.55 -8.65 -13.06
C SER A 80 -7.61 -10.08 -12.54
N ILE A 81 -7.20 -10.30 -11.29
CA ILE A 81 -7.23 -11.63 -10.66
C ILE A 81 -8.35 -11.78 -9.63
N CYS A 82 -9.14 -10.71 -9.46
CA CYS A 82 -10.40 -10.71 -8.73
C CYS A 82 -11.42 -9.86 -9.51
N SER A 83 -12.68 -10.31 -9.58
CA SER A 83 -13.75 -9.60 -10.28
C SER A 83 -14.20 -8.33 -9.56
N ASP A 84 -14.30 -8.41 -8.23
CA ASP A 84 -14.98 -7.41 -7.40
C ASP A 84 -14.02 -6.52 -6.61
N LEU A 85 -12.73 -6.87 -6.60
CA LEU A 85 -11.69 -6.14 -5.89
C LEU A 85 -10.58 -5.69 -6.84
N PRO A 86 -9.95 -4.53 -6.60
CA PRO A 86 -8.93 -3.96 -7.47
C PRO A 86 -7.59 -4.67 -7.27
N ILE A 87 -7.53 -5.98 -7.56
CA ILE A 87 -6.35 -6.83 -7.44
C ILE A 87 -5.93 -7.27 -8.85
N TYR A 88 -4.70 -6.93 -9.21
CA TYR A 88 -4.15 -7.12 -10.54
C TYR A 88 -2.83 -7.87 -10.48
N SER A 89 -2.53 -8.62 -11.52
CA SER A 89 -1.24 -9.28 -11.71
C SER A 89 -0.64 -8.93 -13.06
N ILE A 90 0.70 -8.92 -13.12
CA ILE A 90 1.45 -8.84 -14.36
C ILE A 90 2.71 -9.70 -14.23
N ASP A 91 2.91 -10.58 -15.20
CA ASP A 91 4.03 -11.50 -15.25
C ASP A 91 5.28 -10.84 -15.84
N ASN A 92 6.45 -11.40 -15.56
CA ASN A 92 7.73 -11.01 -16.16
C ASN A 92 8.09 -9.51 -16.02
N VAL A 93 7.68 -8.87 -14.92
CA VAL A 93 8.14 -7.50 -14.58
C VAL A 93 9.65 -7.47 -14.38
N PHE A 94 10.20 -8.54 -13.81
CA PHE A 94 11.63 -8.79 -13.72
C PHE A 94 12.00 -10.09 -14.41
N SER A 95 13.14 -10.10 -15.08
CA SER A 95 13.73 -11.32 -15.62
C SER A 95 14.30 -12.19 -14.49
N GLN A 96 14.56 -13.46 -14.78
CA GLN A 96 15.22 -14.33 -13.80
C GLN A 96 16.62 -13.84 -13.39
N SER A 97 17.38 -13.21 -14.30
CA SER A 97 18.70 -12.67 -13.97
C SER A 97 18.60 -11.44 -13.07
N GLU A 98 17.58 -10.60 -13.28
CA GLU A 98 17.27 -9.48 -12.39
C GLU A 98 16.86 -9.98 -11.00
N CYS A 99 16.01 -11.00 -10.92
CA CYS A 99 15.63 -11.63 -9.67
C CYS A 99 16.86 -12.19 -8.90
N ARG A 100 17.76 -12.91 -9.57
CA ARG A 100 19.00 -13.41 -8.96
C ARG A 100 19.87 -12.28 -8.42
N LYS A 101 20.06 -11.21 -9.21
CA LYS A 101 20.81 -10.04 -8.76
C LYS A 101 20.19 -9.38 -7.51
N ILE A 102 18.86 -9.34 -7.40
CA ILE A 102 18.17 -8.81 -6.21
C ILE A 102 18.44 -9.71 -4.98
N VAL A 103 18.42 -11.03 -5.16
CA VAL A 103 18.78 -11.98 -4.08
C VAL A 103 20.20 -11.70 -3.59
N ASP A 104 21.18 -11.64 -4.51
CA ASP A 104 22.59 -11.41 -4.16
C ASP A 104 22.76 -10.10 -3.37
N LEU A 105 22.16 -9.00 -3.85
CA LEU A 105 22.25 -7.68 -3.23
C LEU A 105 21.62 -7.61 -1.83
N THR A 106 20.61 -8.44 -1.55
CA THR A 106 19.83 -8.35 -0.30
C THR A 106 20.27 -9.33 0.77
N SER A 107 20.85 -10.47 0.40
CA SER A 107 21.25 -11.57 1.28
C SER A 107 22.03 -11.12 2.55
N GLY A 108 23.01 -10.22 2.40
CA GLY A 108 23.85 -9.73 3.50
C GLY A 108 23.27 -8.59 4.35
N MET A 109 22.04 -8.14 4.07
CA MET A 109 21.46 -6.93 4.68
C MET A 109 20.11 -7.17 5.39
N LEU A 110 19.70 -8.44 5.51
CA LEU A 110 18.43 -8.83 6.10
C LEU A 110 18.46 -8.67 7.63
N THR A 111 17.46 -7.98 8.18
CA THR A 111 17.25 -7.80 9.64
C THR A 111 15.81 -8.18 10.01
N PRO A 112 15.49 -8.57 11.26
CA PRO A 112 14.10 -8.89 11.63
C PRO A 112 13.10 -7.78 11.26
N SER A 113 11.96 -8.15 10.66
CA SER A 113 10.98 -7.19 10.15
C SER A 113 10.23 -6.48 11.27
N LYS A 114 9.94 -5.18 11.10
CA LYS A 114 9.09 -4.41 12.03
C LYS A 114 7.64 -4.39 11.55
N ILE A 115 6.70 -4.36 12.50
CA ILE A 115 5.26 -4.20 12.26
C ILE A 115 4.82 -2.82 12.79
N MET A 116 3.78 -2.23 12.20
CA MET A 116 3.16 -0.96 12.65
C MET A 116 1.82 -1.18 13.37
N VAL A 117 1.74 -2.17 14.26
CA VAL A 117 0.56 -2.43 15.11
C VAL A 117 0.84 -1.90 16.52
N PRO A 118 -0.17 -1.34 17.24
CA PRO A 118 0.00 -0.95 18.63
C PRO A 118 0.52 -2.11 19.48
N GLN A 119 1.33 -1.80 20.48
CA GLN A 119 1.98 -2.77 21.38
C GLN A 119 0.99 -3.79 21.98
N GLU A 120 0.83 -4.93 21.33
CA GLU A 120 0.32 -6.15 21.96
C GLU A 120 1.50 -7.09 22.22
N LYS A 121 1.40 -7.88 23.30
CA LYS A 121 2.47 -8.74 23.83
C LYS A 121 2.98 -9.81 22.83
N ASP A 122 2.28 -10.03 21.72
CA ASP A 122 2.61 -11.03 20.68
C ASP A 122 3.39 -10.45 19.48
N TYR A 123 4.19 -9.41 19.73
CA TYR A 123 5.00 -8.67 18.74
C TYR A 123 5.86 -9.55 17.83
N GLN A 124 6.45 -10.65 18.35
CA GLN A 124 7.37 -11.50 17.57
C GLN A 124 6.66 -12.53 16.70
N ASP A 125 5.43 -12.92 17.03
CA ASP A 125 4.71 -14.00 16.34
C ASP A 125 3.78 -13.48 15.24
N TYR A 126 3.59 -12.17 15.12
CA TYR A 126 2.68 -11.62 14.10
C TYR A 126 3.33 -11.56 12.70
N ARG A 127 4.65 -11.38 12.65
CA ARG A 127 5.46 -11.40 11.42
C ARG A 127 6.85 -11.90 11.74
N THR A 128 7.22 -13.02 11.14
CA THR A 128 8.49 -13.70 11.42
C THR A 128 9.54 -13.51 10.32
N SER A 129 9.24 -12.74 9.27
CA SER A 129 10.15 -12.48 8.16
C SER A 129 11.34 -11.58 8.52
N ARG A 130 12.36 -11.57 7.66
CA ARG A 130 13.45 -10.58 7.67
C ARG A 130 13.27 -9.55 6.56
N THR A 131 13.67 -8.29 6.78
CA THR A 131 13.55 -7.18 5.83
C THR A 131 14.91 -6.51 5.61
N CYS A 132 15.17 -6.13 4.36
CA CYS A 132 16.19 -5.18 3.94
C CYS A 132 15.52 -4.04 3.16
N TYR A 133 16.03 -2.81 3.25
CA TYR A 133 15.56 -1.71 2.42
C TYR A 133 16.48 -1.56 1.21
N LEU A 134 15.93 -1.65 -0.01
CA LEU A 134 16.78 -1.71 -1.22
C LEU A 134 17.68 -0.50 -1.42
N HIS A 135 17.31 0.68 -0.91
CA HIS A 135 18.17 1.86 -1.01
C HIS A 135 19.51 1.70 -0.24
N GLN A 136 19.57 0.78 0.73
CA GLN A 136 20.76 0.51 1.54
C GLN A 136 21.84 -0.22 0.74
N THR A 137 21.47 -0.95 -0.33
CA THR A 137 22.43 -1.65 -1.19
C THR A 137 23.32 -0.68 -1.95
N LYS A 138 22.84 0.56 -2.18
CA LYS A 138 23.49 1.63 -2.96
C LYS A 138 23.83 1.27 -4.41
N ASP A 139 23.39 0.10 -4.91
CA ASP A 139 23.63 -0.37 -6.28
C ASP A 139 22.76 0.41 -7.29
N PRO A 140 23.33 0.96 -8.38
CA PRO A 140 22.58 1.70 -9.41
C PRO A 140 21.44 0.90 -10.07
N PHE A 141 21.51 -0.42 -10.05
CA PHE A 141 20.44 -1.30 -10.52
C PHE A 141 19.14 -1.06 -9.76
N ILE A 142 19.20 -0.71 -8.48
CA ILE A 142 18.00 -0.41 -7.68
C ILE A 142 17.25 0.81 -8.21
N ASP A 143 17.94 1.79 -8.81
CA ASP A 143 17.27 2.93 -9.43
C ASP A 143 16.38 2.47 -10.60
N SER A 144 16.84 1.49 -11.37
CA SER A 144 16.04 0.90 -12.47
C SER A 144 14.83 0.10 -11.96
N ILE A 145 14.97 -0.58 -10.82
CA ILE A 145 13.88 -1.30 -10.14
C ILE A 145 12.84 -0.31 -9.63
N GLU A 146 13.28 0.77 -8.97
CA GLU A 146 12.44 1.86 -8.49
C GLU A 146 11.66 2.49 -9.65
N ASP A 147 12.33 2.85 -10.75
CA ASP A 147 11.69 3.43 -11.93
C ASP A 147 10.66 2.48 -12.57
N ARG A 148 10.95 1.17 -12.65
CA ARG A 148 10.03 0.18 -13.19
C ARG A 148 8.76 0.05 -12.35
N ILE A 149 8.91 -0.06 -11.02
CA ILE A 149 7.76 -0.14 -10.10
C ILE A 149 6.96 1.17 -10.11
N TRP A 150 7.65 2.33 -10.17
CA TRP A 150 6.99 3.62 -10.35
C TRP A 150 6.18 3.68 -11.65
N GLY A 151 6.70 3.13 -12.74
CA GLY A 151 5.99 3.07 -14.03
C GLY A 151 4.70 2.25 -13.97
N LEU A 152 4.65 1.17 -13.18
CA LEU A 152 3.44 0.33 -13.03
C LEU A 152 2.28 1.10 -12.36
N VAL A 153 2.56 1.91 -11.35
CA VAL A 153 1.50 2.66 -10.66
C VAL A 153 1.30 4.04 -11.28
N SER A 154 2.39 4.76 -11.52
CA SER A 154 2.43 6.16 -12.00
C SER A 154 1.45 7.07 -11.26
N PRO A 155 1.61 7.24 -9.93
CA PRO A 155 0.69 8.05 -9.13
C PRO A 155 0.74 9.52 -9.59
N GLN A 156 -0.43 10.18 -9.67
CA GLN A 156 -0.52 11.56 -10.15
C GLN A 156 0.02 12.58 -9.14
N ARG A 157 -0.13 12.28 -7.85
CA ARG A 157 0.46 13.02 -6.73
C ARG A 157 0.87 12.05 -5.62
N GLY A 158 1.59 12.58 -4.64
CA GLY A 158 2.08 11.81 -3.50
C GLY A 158 3.51 11.29 -3.69
N GLY A 159 3.83 10.18 -3.04
CA GLY A 159 5.16 9.58 -3.07
C GLY A 159 5.13 8.06 -2.94
N GLY A 160 6.28 7.41 -3.10
CA GLY A 160 6.45 5.99 -2.80
C GLY A 160 7.30 5.85 -1.55
N GLU A 161 6.95 4.92 -0.67
CA GLU A 161 7.86 4.47 0.40
C GLU A 161 9.08 3.78 -0.22
N THR A 162 10.15 3.65 0.55
CA THR A 162 11.30 2.85 0.14
C THR A 162 10.89 1.39 -0.08
N ILE A 163 11.46 0.74 -1.11
CA ILE A 163 11.17 -0.65 -1.40
C ILE A 163 11.74 -1.52 -0.27
N GLN A 164 10.88 -2.35 0.30
CA GLN A 164 11.27 -3.39 1.25
C GLN A 164 11.48 -4.71 0.51
N ALA A 165 12.66 -5.32 0.68
CA ALA A 165 12.90 -6.71 0.35
C ALA A 165 12.61 -7.55 1.58
N GLN A 166 11.68 -8.50 1.48
CA GLN A 166 11.12 -9.23 2.61
C GLN A 166 11.31 -10.72 2.37
N HIS A 167 12.09 -11.34 3.25
CA HIS A 167 12.56 -12.73 3.16
C HIS A 167 11.84 -13.61 4.17
N TYR A 168 11.39 -14.77 3.73
CA TYR A 168 10.70 -15.80 4.50
C TYR A 168 11.42 -17.14 4.30
N SER A 169 12.00 -17.68 5.36
CA SER A 169 12.50 -19.06 5.45
C SER A 169 11.37 -20.04 5.79
N ALA A 170 11.64 -21.35 5.72
CA ALA A 170 10.67 -22.37 6.13
C ALA A 170 10.12 -22.10 7.54
N GLY A 171 8.79 -22.15 7.67
CA GLY A 171 8.04 -21.81 8.88
C GLY A 171 7.74 -20.32 9.05
N GLU A 172 8.39 -19.40 8.32
CA GLU A 172 8.13 -17.96 8.44
C GLU A 172 6.88 -17.53 7.65
N TYR A 173 6.16 -16.54 8.18
CA TYR A 173 4.87 -16.08 7.68
C TYR A 173 4.59 -14.61 8.05
N TYR A 174 3.44 -14.08 7.59
CA TYR A 174 2.91 -12.81 8.04
C TYR A 174 1.40 -12.89 8.20
N LYS A 175 0.89 -12.71 9.42
CA LYS A 175 -0.54 -12.83 9.78
C LYS A 175 -1.44 -11.86 8.98
N PRO A 176 -2.77 -12.11 8.94
CA PRO A 176 -3.72 -11.26 8.24
C PRO A 176 -3.65 -9.80 8.68
N HIS A 177 -3.38 -8.91 7.72
CA HIS A 177 -3.22 -7.48 7.95
C HIS A 177 -3.76 -6.66 6.77
N HIS A 178 -3.81 -5.35 6.98
CA HIS A 178 -4.03 -4.35 5.94
C HIS A 178 -2.77 -3.52 5.77
N ASP A 179 -2.55 -3.04 4.55
CA ASP A 179 -1.43 -2.15 4.28
C ASP A 179 -1.74 -0.69 4.59
N PHE A 180 -3.01 -0.29 4.57
CA PHE A 180 -3.42 1.08 4.91
C PHE A 180 -3.28 1.37 6.41
N PHE A 181 -3.34 2.65 6.78
CA PHE A 181 -3.40 3.05 8.19
C PHE A 181 -4.83 3.35 8.59
N ALA A 182 -5.44 2.51 9.42
CA ALA A 182 -6.85 2.65 9.80
C ALA A 182 -7.11 4.02 10.46
N PRO A 183 -8.06 4.84 9.96
CA PRO A 183 -8.40 6.13 10.56
C PRO A 183 -8.73 6.02 12.05
N GLY A 184 -8.31 7.02 12.81
CA GLY A 184 -8.59 7.11 14.23
C GLY A 184 -7.85 6.09 15.10
N THR A 185 -6.77 5.50 14.58
CA THR A 185 -5.89 4.58 15.29
C THR A 185 -4.46 5.14 15.43
N GLU A 186 -3.66 4.56 16.31
CA GLU A 186 -2.28 4.99 16.53
C GLU A 186 -1.39 4.81 15.28
N SER A 187 -1.67 3.82 14.44
CA SER A 187 -0.93 3.63 13.19
C SER A 187 -1.15 4.81 12.23
N PHE A 188 -2.38 5.36 12.17
CA PHE A 188 -2.66 6.56 11.39
C PHE A 188 -1.98 7.79 11.99
N LYS A 189 -2.02 7.96 13.32
CA LYS A 189 -1.34 9.10 13.98
C LYS A 189 0.15 9.11 13.71
N ARG A 190 0.80 7.95 13.85
CA ARG A 190 2.25 7.80 13.70
C ARG A 190 2.74 7.89 12.26
N SER A 191 1.95 7.41 11.29
CA SER A 191 2.44 7.23 9.91
C SER A 191 1.53 7.85 8.86
N GLY A 192 0.22 7.89 9.12
CA GLY A 192 -0.77 8.52 8.27
C GLY A 192 -0.67 10.05 8.21
N ARG A 193 -0.29 10.71 9.30
CA ARG A 193 -0.30 12.18 9.42
C ARG A 193 0.68 12.90 8.50
N GLU A 194 1.87 12.35 8.26
CA GLU A 194 2.87 12.99 7.37
C GLU A 194 2.66 12.59 5.91
N GLY A 195 2.72 11.28 5.60
CA GLY A 195 2.63 10.78 4.23
C GLY A 195 1.21 10.56 3.70
N GLY A 196 0.17 10.71 4.51
CA GLY A 196 -1.22 10.41 4.13
C GLY A 196 -1.57 8.93 4.21
N GLN A 197 -2.48 8.43 3.36
CA GLN A 197 -2.82 7.00 3.28
C GLN A 197 -1.94 6.23 2.31
N ARG A 198 -1.81 4.92 2.50
CA ARG A 198 -1.23 4.04 1.48
C ARG A 198 -2.34 3.74 0.47
N THR A 199 -2.09 4.05 -0.80
CA THR A 199 -3.00 3.85 -1.93
C THR A 199 -2.72 2.49 -2.53
N TRP A 200 -1.82 2.41 -3.51
CA TRP A 200 -1.41 1.16 -4.14
C TRP A 200 -0.30 0.46 -3.35
N THR A 201 -0.41 -0.85 -3.26
CA THR A 201 0.73 -1.73 -2.98
C THR A 201 1.15 -2.37 -4.30
N CYS A 202 2.45 -2.40 -4.56
CA CYS A 202 3.05 -3.23 -5.60
C CYS A 202 3.99 -4.21 -4.91
N MET A 203 3.64 -5.50 -4.94
CA MET A 203 4.47 -6.57 -4.42
C MET A 203 4.94 -7.46 -5.57
N ILE A 204 6.22 -7.80 -5.60
CA ILE A 204 6.84 -8.59 -6.67
C ILE A 204 7.53 -9.80 -6.05
N TYR A 205 7.21 -10.99 -6.54
CA TYR A 205 7.90 -12.21 -6.15
C TYR A 205 9.29 -12.25 -6.80
N ILE A 206 10.33 -12.42 -6.00
CA ILE A 206 11.72 -12.52 -6.46
C ILE A 206 12.19 -13.97 -6.46
N THR A 207 11.78 -14.75 -5.46
CA THR A 207 11.97 -16.20 -5.44
C THR A 207 10.62 -16.89 -5.29
N CYS A 208 10.58 -18.17 -5.66
CA CYS A 208 9.48 -19.07 -5.41
C CYS A 208 9.99 -20.18 -4.48
N PRO A 209 9.37 -20.37 -3.31
CA PRO A 209 9.71 -21.49 -2.44
C PRO A 209 9.30 -22.81 -3.10
N GLU A 210 9.92 -23.91 -2.68
CA GLU A 210 9.56 -25.24 -3.18
C GLU A 210 8.14 -25.65 -2.78
N LYS A 211 7.66 -25.18 -1.62
CA LYS A 211 6.30 -25.43 -1.12
C LYS A 211 5.81 -24.32 -0.19
N GLY A 212 4.53 -24.00 -0.26
CA GLY A 212 3.88 -22.98 0.58
C GLY A 212 4.22 -21.55 0.17
N GLY A 213 4.03 -20.59 1.08
CA GLY A 213 4.43 -19.20 0.85
C GLY A 213 3.50 -18.39 -0.06
N ALA A 214 2.31 -18.87 -0.41
CA ALA A 214 1.34 -18.08 -1.17
C ALA A 214 0.92 -16.79 -0.43
N THR A 215 0.52 -15.77 -1.18
CA THR A 215 -0.18 -14.62 -0.61
C THR A 215 -1.67 -14.87 -0.69
N HIS A 216 -2.35 -14.82 0.45
CA HIS A 216 -3.78 -15.10 0.57
C HIS A 216 -4.53 -13.80 0.88
N PHE A 217 -5.47 -13.39 0.03
CA PHE A 217 -6.47 -12.35 0.30
C PHE A 217 -7.74 -13.01 0.86
N LEU A 218 -8.08 -12.70 2.10
CA LEU A 218 -9.01 -13.52 2.89
C LEU A 218 -10.47 -13.33 2.47
N GLU A 219 -10.90 -12.08 2.25
CA GLU A 219 -12.30 -11.81 1.91
C GLU A 219 -12.71 -12.35 0.52
N PRO A 220 -11.89 -12.26 -0.54
CA PRO A 220 -12.18 -12.94 -1.80
C PRO A 220 -11.76 -14.42 -1.85
N ASP A 221 -11.18 -14.96 -0.76
CA ASP A 221 -10.56 -16.31 -0.72
C ASP A 221 -9.62 -16.57 -1.91
N LEU A 222 -8.74 -15.61 -2.18
CA LEU A 222 -7.84 -15.63 -3.33
C LEU A 222 -6.41 -15.97 -2.90
N LEU A 223 -5.91 -17.10 -3.38
CA LEU A 223 -4.51 -17.51 -3.24
C LEU A 223 -3.71 -17.10 -4.49
N VAL A 224 -2.59 -16.41 -4.27
CA VAL A 224 -1.64 -16.08 -5.32
C VAL A 224 -0.31 -16.76 -5.04
N GLU A 225 0.03 -17.72 -5.89
CA GLU A 225 1.28 -18.45 -5.79
C GLU A 225 2.51 -17.60 -6.17
N PRO A 226 3.66 -17.79 -5.49
CA PRO A 226 4.89 -17.10 -5.83
C PRO A 226 5.41 -17.53 -7.20
N VAL A 227 5.65 -16.56 -8.09
CA VAL A 227 6.30 -16.81 -9.39
C VAL A 227 7.36 -15.73 -9.61
N PRO A 228 8.65 -16.06 -9.74
CA PRO A 228 9.70 -15.05 -9.86
C PRO A 228 9.43 -14.08 -11.01
N GLY A 229 9.53 -12.78 -10.72
CA GLY A 229 9.24 -11.71 -11.68
C GLY A 229 7.77 -11.34 -11.83
N LYS A 230 6.83 -12.09 -11.24
CA LYS A 230 5.40 -11.72 -11.20
C LYS A 230 5.18 -10.62 -10.16
N ALA A 231 4.54 -9.54 -10.59
CA ALA A 231 4.01 -8.50 -9.72
C ALA A 231 2.52 -8.72 -9.44
N ILE A 232 2.12 -8.47 -8.21
CA ILE A 232 0.73 -8.23 -7.83
C ILE A 232 0.57 -6.80 -7.32
N LEU A 233 -0.53 -6.17 -7.73
CA LEU A 233 -0.85 -4.80 -7.38
C LEU A 233 -2.28 -4.72 -6.85
N TRP A 234 -2.50 -4.02 -5.75
CA TRP A 234 -3.84 -3.76 -5.23
C TRP A 234 -4.00 -2.35 -4.68
N ASN A 235 -5.21 -1.81 -4.77
CA ASN A 235 -5.55 -0.49 -4.23
C ASN A 235 -6.15 -0.62 -2.83
N ASN A 236 -5.40 -0.23 -1.81
CA ASN A 236 -5.83 -0.28 -0.42
C ASN A 236 -6.99 0.69 -0.09
N LEU A 237 -7.37 1.58 -1.00
CA LEU A 237 -8.46 2.53 -0.83
C LEU A 237 -9.55 2.32 -1.89
N HIS A 238 -10.79 2.65 -1.51
CA HIS A 238 -11.88 2.84 -2.43
C HIS A 238 -11.73 4.17 -3.21
N THR A 239 -12.58 4.37 -4.22
CA THR A 239 -12.60 5.59 -5.05
C THR A 239 -12.98 6.85 -4.29
N ASP A 240 -13.58 6.71 -3.10
CA ASP A 240 -13.90 7.80 -2.17
C ASP A 240 -12.76 8.06 -1.15
N GLY A 241 -11.63 7.36 -1.30
CA GLY A 241 -10.46 7.47 -0.42
C GLY A 241 -10.55 6.70 0.89
N THR A 242 -11.66 5.99 1.13
CA THR A 242 -11.84 5.23 2.37
C THR A 242 -11.09 3.89 2.30
N PRO A 243 -10.59 3.36 3.43
CA PRO A 243 -9.86 2.09 3.43
C PRO A 243 -10.69 0.91 2.91
N ASN A 244 -10.10 0.09 2.06
CA ASN A 244 -10.72 -1.11 1.53
C ASN A 244 -10.39 -2.32 2.40
N TYR A 245 -11.28 -2.62 3.34
CA TYR A 245 -11.10 -3.71 4.30
C TYR A 245 -11.14 -5.12 3.68
N ALA A 246 -11.68 -5.27 2.46
CA ALA A 246 -11.74 -6.55 1.74
C ALA A 246 -10.40 -6.97 1.10
N LEU A 247 -9.36 -6.15 1.28
CA LEU A 247 -7.99 -6.46 0.86
C LEU A 247 -7.13 -6.92 2.03
N ARG A 248 -7.76 -7.49 3.07
CA ARG A 248 -7.01 -8.09 4.17
C ARG A 248 -6.28 -9.30 3.61
N HIS A 249 -4.98 -9.35 3.87
CA HIS A 249 -4.13 -10.37 3.28
C HIS A 249 -3.07 -10.85 4.24
N GLN A 250 -2.50 -12.01 3.93
CA GLN A 250 -1.44 -12.65 4.70
C GLN A 250 -0.44 -13.31 3.77
N ALA A 251 0.78 -13.50 4.27
CA ALA A 251 1.72 -14.44 3.66
C ALA A 251 1.57 -15.77 4.40
N LEU A 252 1.12 -16.81 3.68
CA LEU A 252 1.07 -18.16 4.23
C LEU A 252 2.49 -18.66 4.56
N PRO A 253 2.63 -19.58 5.53
CA PRO A 253 3.93 -20.15 5.87
C PRO A 253 4.65 -20.73 4.66
N VAL A 254 5.95 -20.46 4.55
CA VAL A 254 6.80 -21.23 3.64
C VAL A 254 6.98 -22.63 4.24
N GLU A 255 6.64 -23.67 3.49
CA GLU A 255 6.77 -25.05 3.98
C GLU A 255 8.14 -25.63 3.62
N LYS A 256 8.67 -25.29 2.45
CA LYS A 256 10.00 -25.74 1.99
C LYS A 256 10.64 -24.71 1.06
N GLY A 257 11.94 -24.48 1.22
CA GLY A 257 12.69 -23.47 0.47
C GLY A 257 12.59 -22.07 1.09
N GLU A 258 12.74 -21.04 0.25
CA GLU A 258 12.77 -19.64 0.68
C GLU A 258 11.97 -18.72 -0.27
N LYS A 259 11.26 -17.76 0.32
CA LYS A 259 10.49 -16.73 -0.41
C LYS A 259 11.09 -15.36 -0.16
N LEU A 260 11.41 -14.65 -1.23
CA LEU A 260 11.78 -13.24 -1.22
C LEU A 260 10.77 -12.46 -2.06
N VAL A 261 10.23 -11.38 -1.49
CA VAL A 261 9.37 -10.43 -2.21
C VAL A 261 9.91 -9.00 -2.09
N LEU A 262 9.67 -8.18 -3.10
CA LEU A 262 9.81 -6.73 -3.01
C LEU A 262 8.45 -6.10 -2.82
N THR A 263 8.31 -5.20 -1.85
CA THR A 263 7.07 -4.47 -1.61
C THR A 263 7.32 -2.97 -1.64
N LYS A 264 6.50 -2.26 -2.41
CA LYS A 264 6.46 -0.80 -2.43
C LYS A 264 5.04 -0.31 -2.17
N TRP A 265 4.91 0.57 -1.19
CA TRP A 265 3.66 1.27 -0.91
C TRP A 265 3.68 2.69 -1.46
N PHE A 266 2.58 3.10 -2.07
CA PHE A 266 2.39 4.45 -2.59
C PHE A 266 1.51 5.27 -1.66
N ARG A 267 1.82 6.54 -1.49
CA ARG A 267 1.31 7.43 -0.44
C ARG A 267 0.47 8.55 -1.04
N THR A 268 -0.61 8.97 -0.38
CA THR A 268 -1.47 10.05 -0.90
C THR A 268 -0.79 11.42 -0.88
N ARG A 269 0.19 11.63 0.01
CA ARG A 269 1.01 12.84 0.10
C ARG A 269 2.48 12.50 -0.05
N LYS A 270 3.30 13.52 -0.34
CA LYS A 270 4.76 13.35 -0.41
C LYS A 270 5.24 12.83 0.94
N HIS A 271 5.91 11.69 0.92
CA HIS A 271 6.45 11.07 2.11
C HIS A 271 7.97 11.25 2.10
N HIS A 272 8.49 12.04 3.03
CA HIS A 272 9.93 12.28 3.16
C HIS A 272 10.55 11.15 3.99
N GLN A 273 10.80 10.01 3.36
CA GLN A 273 11.81 9.07 3.88
C GLN A 273 13.18 9.50 3.36
N ASN A 274 14.26 9.17 4.08
CA ASN A 274 15.66 9.34 3.66
C ASN A 274 15.95 8.57 2.35
N GLN A 275 15.37 9.03 1.25
CA GLN A 275 15.64 8.57 -0.09
C GLN A 275 16.86 9.35 -0.57
N ARG A 276 17.75 8.69 -1.32
CA ARG A 276 18.62 9.42 -2.25
C ARG A 276 17.69 10.24 -3.15
N ILE A 277 17.49 11.51 -2.81
CA ILE A 277 17.08 12.50 -3.79
C ILE A 277 18.28 12.57 -4.73
N SER A 278 18.24 11.81 -5.83
CA SER A 278 19.11 12.16 -6.94
C SER A 278 18.69 13.58 -7.32
N ASN A 279 19.58 14.54 -7.06
CA ASN A 279 19.47 15.92 -7.50
C ASN A 279 19.59 15.99 -9.03
N LYS A 280 18.74 15.27 -9.75
CA LYS A 280 18.51 15.44 -11.18
C LYS A 280 17.14 16.09 -11.30
N GLY A 281 17.18 17.36 -11.68
CA GLY A 281 16.07 18.31 -11.62
C GLY A 281 14.77 17.76 -12.21
N LYS A 282 13.65 18.35 -11.75
CA LYS A 282 12.27 18.13 -12.23
C LYS A 282 12.14 16.79 -12.96
N ARG A 283 11.79 15.70 -12.25
CA ARG A 283 11.36 14.43 -12.87
C ARG A 283 10.27 14.76 -13.89
N THR A 284 10.69 15.06 -15.10
CA THR A 284 9.82 15.24 -16.23
C THR A 284 9.29 13.84 -16.49
N THR A 285 7.98 13.73 -16.56
CA THR A 285 7.27 12.53 -17.01
C THR A 285 7.69 12.26 -18.46
N LYS A 286 8.89 11.72 -18.68
CA LYS A 286 9.21 11.11 -19.96
C LYS A 286 8.22 9.95 -20.14
N PRO A 287 7.60 9.79 -21.31
CA PRO A 287 6.41 8.98 -21.42
C PRO A 287 6.71 7.52 -21.06
N VAL A 288 5.90 6.98 -20.15
CA VAL A 288 5.76 5.56 -19.75
C VAL A 288 5.60 4.60 -20.95
N ALA A 289 5.41 5.12 -22.16
CA ALA A 289 5.21 4.40 -23.41
C ALA A 289 6.39 3.51 -23.85
N HIS A 290 7.63 3.72 -23.41
CA HIS A 290 8.75 2.85 -23.82
C HIS A 290 8.85 1.56 -23.01
N PHE A 291 8.47 1.58 -21.72
CA PHE A 291 8.61 0.41 -20.84
C PHE A 291 7.44 -0.57 -20.95
N LEU A 292 6.21 -0.08 -21.14
CA LEU A 292 5.06 -0.96 -21.37
C LEU A 292 5.18 -1.75 -22.68
N LYS A 293 5.92 -1.23 -23.68
CA LYS A 293 6.16 -1.91 -24.96
C LYS A 293 7.17 -3.05 -24.90
N LYS A 294 8.02 -3.12 -23.86
CA LYS A 294 9.04 -4.18 -23.69
C LYS A 294 8.55 -5.40 -22.90
N LEU A 295 7.33 -5.34 -22.38
CA LEU A 295 6.68 -6.45 -21.69
C LEU A 295 5.77 -7.27 -22.62
N VAL A 296 5.71 -6.91 -23.91
CA VAL A 296 5.00 -7.64 -24.99
C VAL A 296 5.86 -8.79 -25.48
#